data_AF-A0A9N9G705-F1
#
_entry.id   AF-A0A9N9G705-F1
#
_cell.length_a   1.000
_cell.length_b   1.000
_cell.length_c   1.000
_cell.angle_alpha   90.00
_cell.angle_beta   90.00
_cell.angle_gamma   90.00
#
_symmetry.space_group_name_H-M   'P 1'
#
loop_
_entity.id
_entity.type
_entity.pdbx_description
1 polymer ?
#
loop_
_entity_poly.entity_id
_entity_poly.type
_entity_poly.pdbx_seq_one_letter_code
_entity_poly.pdbx_strand_id
1 'polypeptide(L)'
;MIRKLPRRAPMTSKRGHQYYKGTGSGAMGWHTKRSGYIIDWNKVRTYVVPPDLDTCEFKPYVSPKTPKYKYDMTPVKYYNLINEKWKQKFINSKHKNSAIDQPREAPVLNKVD
;
A
#
# COMPACT_ATOMS: atom_id res chain seq x y z
N MET A 1 -15.36 35.53 35.40
CA MET A 1 -15.94 35.06 34.11
C MET A 1 -15.49 36.01 33.00
N ILE A 2 -14.65 35.57 32.06
CA ILE A 2 -14.13 36.45 30.99
C ILE A 2 -15.22 36.62 29.92
N ARG A 3 -15.77 37.83 29.82
CA ARG A 3 -16.89 38.17 28.91
C ARG A 3 -16.48 38.48 27.46
N LYS A 4 -15.19 38.60 27.16
CA LYS A 4 -14.70 39.14 25.87
C LYS A 4 -13.79 38.14 25.16
N LEU A 5 -14.31 37.52 24.10
CA LEU A 5 -13.52 36.69 23.20
C LEU A 5 -12.57 37.57 22.35
N PRO A 6 -11.39 37.04 21.96
CA PRO A 6 -10.49 37.76 21.07
C PRO A 6 -11.18 38.06 19.74
N ARG A 7 -11.18 39.34 19.34
CA ARG A 7 -11.86 39.84 18.13
C ARG A 7 -11.26 39.31 16.81
N ARG A 8 -10.02 38.82 16.83
CA ARG A 8 -9.26 38.33 15.66
C ARG A 8 -9.09 36.80 15.66
N ALA A 9 -10.15 36.06 15.97
CA ALA A 9 -10.14 34.60 15.85
C ALA A 9 -10.46 34.17 14.40
N PRO A 10 -9.92 33.06 13.89
CA PRO A 10 -10.26 32.55 12.57
C PRO A 10 -11.76 32.28 12.46
N MET A 11 -12.38 32.65 11.33
CA MET A 11 -13.80 32.39 11.13
C MET A 11 -14.05 30.90 10.97
N THR A 12 -15.11 30.39 11.58
CA THR A 12 -15.57 29.00 11.40
C THR A 12 -16.78 28.97 10.48
N SER A 13 -17.23 27.78 10.09
CA SER A 13 -18.47 27.60 9.31
C SER A 13 -19.74 28.09 10.03
N LYS A 14 -19.65 28.41 11.34
CA LYS A 14 -20.77 28.87 12.18
C LYS A 14 -20.74 30.38 12.46
N ARG A 15 -19.82 31.12 11.84
CA ARG A 15 -19.66 32.57 12.02
C ARG A 15 -19.79 33.29 10.68
N GLY A 16 -20.29 34.52 10.71
CA GLY A 16 -20.48 35.37 9.53
C GLY A 16 -21.83 35.14 8.83
N HIS A 17 -22.39 36.19 8.24
CA HIS A 17 -23.62 36.13 7.44
C HIS A 17 -23.27 35.79 5.99
N GLN A 18 -24.01 34.86 5.38
CA GLN A 18 -23.80 34.40 3.99
C GLN A 18 -22.38 33.90 3.65
N TYR A 19 -21.58 33.56 4.66
CA TYR A 19 -20.24 33.04 4.48
C TYR A 19 -20.23 31.50 4.51
N TYR A 20 -20.09 30.88 3.34
CA TYR A 20 -19.94 29.43 3.22
C TYR A 20 -18.46 29.02 3.22
N LYS A 21 -17.95 28.67 4.40
CA LYS A 21 -16.55 28.22 4.56
C LYS A 21 -16.29 26.79 4.10
N GLY A 22 -17.24 25.89 4.38
CA GLY A 22 -17.03 24.43 4.27
C GLY A 22 -16.33 23.80 5.48
N THR A 23 -16.07 22.49 5.40
CA THR A 23 -15.56 21.61 6.48
C THR A 23 -14.35 20.77 6.08
N GLY A 24 -13.75 21.02 4.90
CA GLY A 24 -12.61 20.23 4.41
C GLY A 24 -12.98 18.88 3.77
N SER A 25 -14.27 18.63 3.53
CA SER A 25 -14.75 17.37 2.92
C SER A 25 -14.32 17.17 1.45
N GLY A 26 -13.77 18.20 0.80
CA GLY A 26 -13.42 18.21 -0.62
C GLY A 26 -14.64 18.24 -1.55
N ALA A 27 -14.42 18.46 -2.85
CA ALA A 27 -15.49 18.46 -3.86
C ALA A 27 -15.64 17.09 -4.51
N MET A 28 -16.86 16.56 -4.55
CA MET A 28 -17.20 15.24 -5.15
C MET A 28 -17.85 15.37 -6.53
N GLY A 29 -17.75 16.55 -7.15
CA GLY A 29 -18.56 16.92 -8.31
C GLY A 29 -18.48 18.43 -8.57
N TRP A 30 -19.49 18.96 -9.28
CA TRP A 30 -19.55 20.39 -9.61
C TRP A 30 -20.97 20.95 -9.55
N HIS A 31 -21.07 22.27 -9.37
CA HIS A 31 -22.35 22.98 -9.41
C HIS A 31 -22.80 23.21 -10.85
N THR A 32 -24.11 23.12 -11.10
CA THR A 32 -24.70 23.48 -12.39
C THR A 32 -24.97 24.98 -12.47
N LYS A 33 -25.24 25.48 -13.69
CA LYS A 33 -25.60 26.89 -13.92
C LYS A 33 -26.80 27.37 -13.09
N ARG A 34 -27.70 26.46 -12.70
CA ARG A 34 -28.93 26.76 -11.94
C ARG A 34 -28.88 26.19 -10.50
N SER A 35 -27.72 26.26 -9.84
CA SER A 35 -27.52 25.85 -8.43
C SER A 35 -27.74 24.37 -8.10
N GLY A 36 -27.87 23.48 -9.09
CA GLY A 36 -27.82 22.04 -8.87
C GLY A 36 -26.40 21.58 -8.53
N TYR A 37 -26.25 20.33 -8.09
CA TYR A 37 -24.95 19.68 -7.89
C TYR A 37 -24.95 18.33 -8.61
N ILE A 38 -23.98 18.13 -9.49
CA ILE A 38 -23.79 16.86 -10.21
C ILE A 38 -22.60 16.15 -9.57
N ILE A 39 -22.81 14.91 -9.16
CA ILE A 39 -21.79 14.05 -8.54
C ILE A 39 -20.94 13.41 -9.65
N ASP A 40 -19.63 13.48 -9.49
CA ASP A 40 -18.65 12.79 -10.34
C ASP A 40 -18.21 11.52 -9.62
N TRP A 41 -18.71 10.36 -10.07
CA TRP A 41 -18.44 9.07 -9.42
C TRP A 41 -16.96 8.71 -9.38
N ASN A 42 -16.14 9.23 -10.30
CA ASN A 42 -14.69 9.01 -10.27
C ASN A 42 -13.98 9.75 -9.12
N LYS A 43 -14.62 10.79 -8.55
CA LYS A 43 -14.09 11.56 -7.41
C LYS A 43 -14.67 11.11 -6.07
N VAL A 44 -15.69 10.24 -6.07
CA VAL A 44 -16.29 9.74 -4.85
C VAL A 44 -15.31 8.78 -4.17
N ARG A 45 -14.98 9.06 -2.90
CA ARG A 45 -14.04 8.22 -2.13
C ARG A 45 -14.74 6.94 -1.69
N THR A 46 -14.18 5.80 -2.07
CA THR A 46 -14.63 4.47 -1.66
C THR A 46 -13.61 3.83 -0.73
N TYR A 47 -14.08 3.23 0.37
CA TYR A 47 -13.24 2.39 1.23
C TYR A 47 -13.38 0.94 0.78
N VAL A 48 -12.41 0.47 -0.02
CA VAL A 48 -12.40 -0.91 -0.53
C VAL A 48 -11.99 -1.84 0.61
N VAL A 49 -12.87 -2.77 0.97
CA VAL A 49 -12.62 -3.77 1.99
C VAL A 49 -11.94 -4.97 1.33
N PRO A 50 -10.77 -5.44 1.83
CA PRO A 50 -10.13 -6.63 1.30
C PRO A 50 -10.98 -7.88 1.59
N PRO A 51 -10.90 -8.92 0.75
CA PRO A 51 -11.51 -10.21 1.06
C PRO A 51 -10.89 -10.79 2.33
N ASP A 52 -11.67 -11.57 3.07
CA ASP A 52 -11.24 -12.35 4.25
C ASP A 52 -10.75 -11.50 5.46
N LEU A 53 -11.17 -10.23 5.54
CA LEU A 53 -10.84 -9.36 6.69
C LEU A 53 -11.43 -9.88 8.01
N ASP A 54 -12.56 -10.58 7.92
CA ASP A 54 -13.27 -11.21 9.04
C ASP A 54 -12.56 -12.44 9.60
N THR A 55 -11.81 -13.15 8.76
CA THR A 55 -11.03 -14.35 9.14
C THR A 55 -9.54 -14.05 9.35
N CYS A 56 -9.15 -12.77 9.34
CA CYS A 56 -7.76 -12.35 9.53
C CYS A 56 -7.17 -12.81 10.87
N GLU A 57 -6.04 -13.52 10.81
CA GLU A 57 -5.31 -13.98 12.00
C GLU A 57 -4.70 -12.82 12.81
N PHE A 58 -4.38 -11.70 12.13
CA PHE A 58 -3.73 -10.56 12.75
C PHE A 58 -4.73 -9.68 13.50
N LYS A 59 -4.49 -9.50 14.80
CA LYS A 59 -5.31 -8.67 15.70
C LYS A 59 -4.75 -7.25 15.82
N PRO A 60 -5.58 -6.26 16.19
CA PRO A 60 -5.12 -4.87 16.39
C PRO A 60 -4.12 -4.72 17.55
N TYR A 61 -4.04 -5.70 18.45
CA TYR A 61 -3.14 -5.71 19.60
C TYR A 61 -2.30 -6.97 19.65
N VAL A 62 -1.12 -6.84 20.24
CA VAL A 62 -0.15 -7.93 20.45
C VAL A 62 -0.14 -8.30 21.93
N SER A 63 0.13 -9.57 22.25
CA SER A 63 0.30 -10.03 23.63
C SER A 63 1.45 -9.28 24.33
N PRO A 64 1.27 -8.77 25.56
CA PRO A 64 2.34 -8.12 26.33
C PRO A 64 3.56 -9.02 26.59
N LYS A 65 3.39 -10.35 26.50
CA LYS A 65 4.46 -11.34 26.68
C LYS A 65 5.39 -11.45 25.47
N THR A 66 5.02 -10.85 24.35
CA THR A 66 5.81 -10.90 23.11
C THR A 66 7.10 -10.10 23.28
N PRO A 67 8.28 -10.65 22.94
CA PRO A 67 9.53 -9.92 23.06
C PRO A 67 9.53 -8.71 22.10
N LYS A 68 10.08 -7.58 22.56
CA LYS A 68 10.26 -6.38 21.74
C LYS A 68 11.50 -6.55 20.89
N TYR A 69 11.31 -6.63 19.58
CA TYR A 69 12.40 -6.70 18.62
C TYR A 69 12.88 -5.28 18.23
N LYS A 70 14.20 -5.07 18.09
CA LYS A 70 14.81 -3.81 17.59
C LYS A 70 15.35 -4.04 16.17
N TYR A 71 14.92 -3.23 15.19
CA TYR A 71 15.38 -3.33 13.80
C TYR A 71 16.71 -2.58 13.64
N ASP A 72 17.80 -3.30 13.32
CA ASP A 72 19.08 -2.72 12.87
C ASP A 72 19.18 -2.69 11.33
N MET A 73 18.05 -2.40 10.66
CA MET A 73 17.96 -2.35 9.20
C MET A 73 18.07 -0.91 8.72
N THR A 74 19.27 -0.51 8.27
CA THR A 74 19.47 0.79 7.63
C THR A 74 19.06 0.74 6.15
N PRO A 75 18.71 1.88 5.53
CA PRO A 75 18.39 1.92 4.09
C PRO A 75 19.50 1.35 3.20
N VAL A 76 20.76 1.59 3.57
CA VAL A 76 21.94 1.05 2.87
C VAL A 76 21.99 -0.48 2.99
N LYS A 77 21.79 -1.01 4.20
CA LYS A 77 21.76 -2.46 4.45
C LYS A 77 20.62 -3.15 3.71
N TYR A 78 19.45 -2.50 3.64
CA TYR A 78 18.30 -2.98 2.89
C TYR A 78 18.58 -3.05 1.37
N TYR A 79 19.15 -1.98 0.80
CA TYR A 79 19.50 -1.92 -0.63
C TYR A 79 20.51 -3.02 -1.01
N ASN A 80 21.57 -3.19 -0.20
CA ASN A 80 22.57 -4.22 -0.44
C ASN A 80 21.99 -5.64 -0.34
N LEU A 81 21.13 -5.90 0.66
CA LEU A 81 20.44 -7.19 0.81
C LEU A 81 19.58 -7.54 -0.40
N ILE A 82 18.84 -6.57 -0.96
CA ILE A 82 18.03 -6.79 -2.17
C ILE A 82 18.94 -7.14 -3.34
N ASN A 83 20.01 -6.36 -3.55
CA ASN A 83 20.93 -6.60 -4.66
C ASN A 83 21.60 -7.98 -4.56
N GLU A 84 21.97 -8.41 -3.37
CA GLU A 84 22.50 -9.75 -3.12
C GLU A 84 21.46 -10.84 -3.39
N LYS A 85 20.22 -10.68 -2.90
CA LYS A 85 19.12 -11.62 -3.18
C LYS A 85 18.84 -11.72 -4.69
N TRP A 86 18.85 -10.60 -5.41
CA TRP A 86 18.67 -10.58 -6.86
C TRP A 86 19.83 -11.27 -7.59
N LYS A 87 21.07 -10.99 -7.22
CA LYS A 87 22.27 -11.67 -7.77
C LYS A 87 22.22 -13.18 -7.53
N GLN A 88 21.88 -13.62 -6.31
CA GLN A 88 21.76 -15.04 -5.98
C GLN A 88 20.63 -15.72 -6.76
N LYS A 89 19.46 -15.09 -6.89
CA LYS A 89 18.35 -15.61 -7.70
C LYS A 89 18.76 -15.81 -9.16
N PHE A 90 19.53 -14.88 -9.71
CA PHE A 90 20.03 -14.94 -11.08
C PHE A 90 21.14 -15.98 -11.29
N ILE A 91 22.02 -16.18 -10.31
CA ILE A 91 23.05 -17.24 -10.34
C ILE A 91 22.39 -18.62 -10.22
N ASN A 92 21.44 -18.78 -9.30
CA ASN A 92 20.71 -20.03 -9.09
C ASN A 92 19.83 -20.42 -10.27
N SER A 93 19.36 -19.48 -11.09
CA SER A 93 18.68 -19.79 -12.34
C SER A 93 19.64 -20.30 -13.43
N LYS A 94 20.90 -19.82 -13.47
CA LYS A 94 21.90 -20.31 -14.43
C LYS A 94 22.37 -21.74 -14.15
N HIS A 95 22.59 -22.08 -12.88
CA HIS A 95 23.03 -23.44 -12.49
C HIS A 95 21.98 -24.52 -12.71
N LYS A 96 20.68 -24.18 -12.74
CA LYS A 96 19.60 -25.14 -13.04
C LYS A 96 19.53 -25.51 -14.53
N ASN A 97 20.05 -24.67 -15.42
CA ASN A 97 20.02 -24.91 -16.86
C ASN A 97 21.23 -25.72 -17.36
N SER A 98 22.38 -25.67 -16.67
CA SER A 98 23.58 -26.42 -17.06
C SER A 98 23.52 -27.93 -16.80
N ALA A 99 22.55 -28.41 -16.01
CA ALA A 99 22.32 -29.85 -15.78
C ALA A 99 21.53 -30.53 -16.90
N ILE A 100 20.98 -29.76 -17.85
CA ILE A 100 20.21 -30.25 -19.01
C ILE A 100 21.12 -30.43 -20.25
N ASP A 101 22.33 -29.86 -20.22
CA ASP A 101 23.32 -29.90 -21.31
C ASP A 101 24.34 -31.05 -21.18
N GLN A 102 24.02 -32.12 -20.43
CA GLN A 102 24.76 -33.38 -20.57
C GLN A 102 24.39 -33.95 -21.95
N PRO A 103 25.35 -34.27 -22.84
CA PRO A 103 25.03 -34.84 -24.14
C PRO A 103 24.20 -36.10 -23.90
N ARG A 104 22.99 -36.15 -24.47
CA ARG A 104 22.21 -37.39 -24.47
C ARG A 104 23.08 -38.45 -25.11
N GLU A 105 23.63 -39.36 -24.32
CA GLU A 105 24.29 -40.55 -24.85
C GLU A 105 23.26 -41.22 -25.78
N ALA A 106 23.62 -41.33 -27.05
CA ALA A 106 22.74 -41.92 -28.04
C ALA A 106 22.40 -43.35 -27.57
N PRO A 107 21.11 -43.75 -27.57
CA PRO A 107 20.76 -45.11 -27.17
C PRO A 107 21.47 -46.08 -28.11
N VAL A 108 22.42 -46.84 -27.56
CA VAL A 108 23.12 -47.89 -28.30
C VAL A 108 22.07 -48.94 -28.62
N LEU A 109 21.71 -49.08 -29.90
CA LEU A 109 20.81 -50.11 -30.36
C LEU A 109 21.48 -51.47 -30.14
N ASN A 110 21.05 -52.18 -29.10
CA ASN A 110 21.42 -53.58 -28.91
C ASN A 110 20.91 -54.36 -30.13
N LYS A 111 21.84 -54.84 -30.96
CA LYS A 111 21.54 -55.80 -32.02
C LYS A 111 21.02 -57.07 -31.35
N VAL A 112 19.75 -57.36 -31.57
CA VAL A 112 19.17 -58.67 -31.30
C VAL A 112 19.61 -59.57 -32.44
N ASP A 113 20.10 -60.75 -32.10
CA ASP A 113 20.70 -61.76 -32.98
C ASP A 113 19.83 -62.14 -34.19
#